data_AF-W4IPU2-F1
#
_entry.id   AF-W4IPU2-F1
#
_cell.length_a   1.000
_cell.length_b   1.000
_cell.length_c   1.000
_cell.angle_alpha   90.00
_cell.angle_beta   90.00
_cell.angle_gamma   90.00
#
_symmetry.space_group_name_H-M   'P 1'
#
loop_
_entity.id
_entity.type
_entity.pdbx_description
1 polymer ?
#
loop_
_entity_poly.entity_id
_entity_poly.type
_entity_poly.pdbx_seq_one_letter_code
_entity_poly.pdbx_strand_id
1 'polypeptide(L)'
;MARGRRGGEDIDKTSAKHLLDSIGKIVHDKVQNEAKERSKGELHGDLSRAKFYTKNVIENSKVTNPCELNHIYHTNVTDGHNDPCRNRPNVRFSDVIGGQCTDSKIKGNNTKNGGACAPFRRLFLCDHHLSHMEENKINNTDNLLLEVSLAAKYEGKSLVEQYKQYKQQNNDSDTHICTALARSFADIGDIIRGKDLFIGYDERDRNEKAKLQENLTKIFAKIHSGLTTNGKTNGAKDRYQDTENYYQLREDWWTANRATIWEAMTCSEQLKGNKYFRNTCNGGEQTKGYCRCGDGKSKGANADQVPTYFDYVPQYLRWFEEWAEDFCRKKNKKLKDVETNCRGQFYDKPRYCSGNGYDCEETINKKGHLVMGKDCTKCSVWC
;
A
#
# COMPACT_ATOMS: atom_id res chain seq x y z
N MET A 1 28.73 39.21 -5.26
CA MET A 1 29.12 37.86 -5.75
C MET A 1 27.94 36.92 -5.58
N ALA A 2 27.27 36.60 -6.69
CA ALA A 2 26.15 35.66 -6.70
C ALA A 2 26.66 34.26 -6.31
N ARG A 3 26.11 33.68 -5.24
CA ARG A 3 26.35 32.27 -4.90
C ARG A 3 25.52 31.41 -5.85
N GLY A 4 26.21 30.74 -6.76
CA GLY A 4 25.61 29.81 -7.70
C GLY A 4 24.83 28.71 -7.00
N ARG A 5 23.59 28.49 -7.46
CA ARG A 5 22.81 27.26 -7.24
C ARG A 5 23.62 26.07 -7.77
N ARG A 6 24.20 25.27 -6.88
CA ARG A 6 24.55 23.88 -7.19
C ARG A 6 23.30 23.04 -6.95
N GLY A 7 22.57 22.73 -8.02
CA GLY A 7 21.50 21.75 -8.00
C GLY A 7 22.11 20.34 -7.94
N GLY A 8 22.26 19.82 -6.73
CA GLY A 8 22.30 18.37 -6.51
C GLY A 8 20.94 17.96 -5.98
N GLU A 9 20.27 17.01 -6.62
CA GLU A 9 19.08 16.40 -6.05
C GLU A 9 19.50 15.65 -4.79
N ASP A 10 19.11 16.16 -3.61
CA ASP A 10 19.45 15.55 -2.33
C ASP A 10 18.70 14.23 -2.15
N ILE A 11 19.35 13.14 -2.53
CA ILE A 11 18.90 11.76 -2.31
C ILE A 11 19.22 11.38 -0.87
N ASP A 12 18.18 11.10 -0.08
CA ASP A 12 18.32 10.67 1.31
C ASP A 12 18.72 9.18 1.38
N LYS A 13 19.91 8.90 1.92
CA LYS A 13 20.50 7.55 1.99
C LYS A 13 20.38 6.93 3.39
N THR A 14 19.56 7.49 4.27
CA THR A 14 19.44 7.05 5.68
C THR A 14 18.96 5.60 5.81
N SER A 15 18.05 5.17 4.93
CA SER A 15 17.63 3.77 4.82
C SER A 15 17.05 3.48 3.43
N ALA A 16 16.76 2.21 3.13
CA ALA A 16 16.18 1.81 1.85
C ALA A 16 14.88 2.58 1.53
N LYS A 17 13.95 2.71 2.49
CA LYS A 17 12.73 3.52 2.28
C LYS A 17 13.02 4.99 2.01
N HIS A 18 14.02 5.59 2.66
CA HIS A 18 14.39 7.00 2.41
C HIS A 18 14.96 7.18 1.00
N LEU A 19 15.82 6.26 0.58
CA LEU A 19 16.43 6.23 -0.74
C LEU A 19 15.37 6.08 -1.83
N LEU A 20 14.52 5.06 -1.69
CA LEU A 20 13.47 4.75 -2.64
C LEU A 20 12.46 5.90 -2.75
N ASP A 21 12.01 6.47 -1.63
CA ASP A 21 11.09 7.60 -1.65
C ASP A 21 11.73 8.87 -2.26
N SER A 22 13.04 9.08 -2.06
CA SER A 22 13.77 10.20 -2.68
C SER A 22 13.83 10.07 -4.20
N ILE A 23 14.11 8.87 -4.71
CA ILE A 23 14.10 8.59 -6.15
C ILE A 23 12.67 8.67 -6.71
N GLY A 24 11.69 8.14 -5.97
CA GLY A 24 10.27 8.24 -6.33
C GLY A 24 9.82 9.69 -6.51
N LYS A 25 10.32 10.62 -5.67
CA LYS A 25 10.05 12.06 -5.83
C LYS A 25 10.57 12.60 -7.16
N ILE A 26 11.81 12.28 -7.54
CA ILE A 26 12.40 12.71 -8.82
C ILE A 26 11.55 12.22 -10.00
N VAL A 27 11.12 10.95 -9.94
CA VAL A 27 10.24 10.37 -10.97
C VAL A 27 8.87 11.06 -10.99
N HIS A 28 8.25 11.26 -9.82
CA HIS A 28 6.98 11.97 -9.69
C HIS A 28 7.06 13.38 -10.30
N ASP A 29 8.08 14.16 -9.96
CA ASP A 29 8.20 15.55 -10.39
C ASP A 29 8.33 15.66 -11.92
N LYS A 30 8.97 14.67 -12.56
CA LYS A 30 9.00 14.55 -14.02
C LYS A 30 7.62 14.16 -14.58
N VAL A 31 7.04 13.07 -14.08
CA VAL A 31 5.78 12.51 -14.60
C VAL A 31 4.60 13.47 -14.39
N GLN A 32 4.55 14.20 -13.28
CA GLN A 32 3.47 15.15 -12.98
C GLN A 32 3.36 16.25 -14.03
N ASN A 33 4.48 16.79 -14.49
CA ASN A 33 4.48 17.83 -15.53
C ASN A 33 4.03 17.27 -16.88
N GLU A 34 4.55 16.10 -17.26
CA GLU A 34 4.15 15.44 -18.51
C GLU A 34 2.65 15.06 -18.51
N ALA A 35 2.14 14.58 -17.38
CA ALA A 35 0.73 14.20 -17.22
C ALA A 35 -0.20 15.41 -17.35
N LYS A 36 0.18 16.57 -16.80
CA LYS A 36 -0.60 17.82 -16.95
C LYS A 36 -0.67 18.26 -18.41
N GLU A 37 0.46 18.22 -19.12
CA GLU A 37 0.52 18.59 -20.54
C GLU A 37 -0.27 17.63 -21.44
N ARG A 38 -0.24 16.33 -21.15
CA ARG A 38 -1.02 15.33 -21.91
C ARG A 38 -2.51 15.41 -21.63
N SER A 39 -2.90 15.40 -20.36
CA SER A 39 -4.31 15.36 -19.94
C SER A 39 -5.05 16.69 -20.09
N LYS A 40 -4.34 17.82 -20.09
CA LYS A 40 -4.93 19.17 -20.03
C LYS A 40 -5.91 19.34 -18.86
N GLY A 41 -5.73 18.58 -17.78
CA GLY A 41 -6.59 18.60 -16.59
C GLY A 41 -7.88 17.78 -16.70
N GLU A 42 -8.19 17.16 -17.85
CA GLU A 42 -9.43 16.39 -18.05
C GLU A 42 -9.50 15.08 -17.25
N LEU A 43 -8.37 14.63 -16.72
CA LEU A 43 -8.29 13.44 -15.87
C LEU A 43 -8.44 13.73 -14.38
N HIS A 44 -8.67 14.99 -13.98
CA HIS A 44 -8.96 15.30 -12.59
C HIS A 44 -10.42 15.00 -12.25
N GLY A 45 -10.64 14.10 -11.31
CA GLY A 45 -11.96 13.72 -10.84
C GLY A 45 -12.45 14.64 -9.73
N ASP A 46 -13.75 14.85 -9.69
CA ASP A 46 -14.46 15.58 -8.65
C ASP A 46 -15.48 14.64 -8.00
N LEU A 47 -15.22 14.29 -6.73
CA LEU A 47 -16.11 13.43 -5.95
C LEU A 47 -17.55 13.93 -5.98
N SER A 48 -17.76 15.25 -5.92
CA SER A 48 -19.10 15.84 -5.81
C SER A 48 -19.93 15.67 -7.08
N ARG A 49 -19.27 15.45 -8.23
CA ARG A 49 -19.90 15.23 -9.54
C ARG A 49 -20.09 13.75 -9.90
N ALA A 50 -19.53 12.83 -9.10
CA ALA A 50 -19.74 11.40 -9.31
C ALA A 50 -21.24 11.06 -9.28
N LYS A 51 -21.72 10.32 -10.28
CA LYS A 51 -23.15 10.04 -10.49
C LYS A 51 -23.54 8.67 -9.95
N PHE A 52 -24.67 8.59 -9.24
CA PHE A 52 -25.29 7.34 -8.81
C PHE A 52 -26.50 6.99 -9.66
N TYR A 53 -26.63 5.72 -10.00
CA TYR A 53 -27.71 5.20 -10.85
C TYR A 53 -28.66 4.36 -10.00
N THR A 54 -29.65 5.00 -9.36
CA THR A 54 -30.64 4.32 -8.50
C THR A 54 -32.01 4.34 -9.15
N LYS A 55 -32.55 3.15 -9.50
CA LYS A 55 -33.97 2.90 -9.86
C LYS A 55 -34.65 4.06 -10.63
N ASN A 56 -34.00 4.57 -11.69
CA ASN A 56 -34.45 5.63 -12.61
C ASN A 56 -34.08 7.10 -12.29
N VAL A 57 -33.30 7.37 -11.24
CA VAL A 57 -32.76 8.70 -10.96
C VAL A 57 -31.24 8.68 -11.07
N ILE A 58 -30.69 9.71 -11.71
CA ILE A 58 -29.25 9.98 -11.76
C ILE A 58 -28.99 11.18 -10.85
N GLU A 59 -28.32 10.94 -9.72
CA GLU A 59 -27.96 12.01 -8.78
C GLU A 59 -26.45 12.13 -8.63
N ASN A 60 -25.99 13.35 -8.42
CA ASN A 60 -24.60 13.61 -8.05
C ASN A 60 -24.38 13.25 -6.57
N SER A 61 -23.19 12.77 -6.22
CA SER A 61 -22.87 12.37 -4.86
C SER A 61 -22.93 13.53 -3.86
N LYS A 62 -22.60 14.75 -4.31
CA LYS A 62 -22.41 15.95 -3.48
C LYS A 62 -21.36 15.80 -2.37
N VAL A 63 -20.64 14.67 -2.31
CA VAL A 63 -19.56 14.43 -1.36
C VAL A 63 -18.34 15.22 -1.81
N THR A 64 -17.86 16.13 -0.97
CA THR A 64 -16.66 16.93 -1.25
C THR A 64 -15.45 16.53 -0.41
N ASN A 65 -15.68 15.76 0.65
CA ASN A 65 -14.66 15.25 1.54
C ASN A 65 -14.61 13.71 1.41
N PRO A 66 -13.49 13.12 0.96
CA PRO A 66 -13.39 11.67 0.82
C PRO A 66 -13.58 10.92 2.15
N CYS A 67 -13.35 11.58 3.29
CA CYS A 67 -13.59 11.00 4.61
C CYS A 67 -15.07 10.75 4.93
N GLU A 68 -16.00 11.33 4.17
CA GLU A 68 -17.44 11.12 4.31
C GLU A 68 -17.97 9.96 3.45
N LEU A 69 -17.16 9.40 2.55
CA LEU A 69 -17.55 8.29 1.69
C LEU A 69 -17.98 7.06 2.48
N ASN A 70 -19.05 6.40 2.09
CA ASN A 70 -19.57 5.22 2.79
C ASN A 70 -19.98 4.21 1.73
N HIS A 71 -19.39 3.01 1.74
CA HIS A 71 -19.66 2.03 0.69
C HIS A 71 -21.12 1.56 0.64
N ILE A 72 -21.92 1.79 1.69
CA ILE A 72 -23.35 1.46 1.71
C ILE A 72 -24.15 2.45 0.84
N TYR A 73 -23.73 3.71 0.80
CA TYR A 73 -24.51 4.80 0.19
C TYR A 73 -23.85 5.39 -1.06
N HIS A 74 -22.52 5.34 -1.12
CA HIS A 74 -21.72 6.10 -2.07
C HIS A 74 -20.95 5.16 -3.01
N THR A 75 -21.65 4.25 -3.71
CA THR A 75 -21.03 3.37 -4.73
C THR A 75 -22.04 3.01 -5.82
N ASN A 76 -21.51 2.72 -7.02
CA ASN A 76 -22.27 2.13 -8.13
C ASN A 76 -22.16 0.60 -8.20
N VAL A 77 -21.44 -0.02 -7.28
CA VAL A 77 -21.39 -1.48 -7.10
C VAL A 77 -22.64 -1.93 -6.35
N THR A 78 -23.72 -2.20 -7.09
CA THR A 78 -25.06 -2.46 -6.53
C THR A 78 -25.43 -3.94 -6.46
N ASP A 79 -24.53 -4.85 -6.81
CA ASP A 79 -24.78 -6.30 -6.85
C ASP A 79 -24.56 -7.01 -5.49
N GLY A 80 -24.46 -6.23 -4.41
CA GLY A 80 -24.22 -6.71 -3.05
C GLY A 80 -22.74 -6.87 -2.68
N HIS A 81 -21.79 -6.55 -3.58
CA HIS A 81 -20.35 -6.65 -3.32
C HIS A 81 -19.70 -5.29 -3.02
N ASN A 82 -20.47 -4.34 -2.50
CA ASN A 82 -20.04 -2.97 -2.25
C ASN A 82 -18.99 -2.79 -1.14
N ASP A 83 -18.89 -3.71 -0.18
CA ASP A 83 -17.89 -3.59 0.91
C ASP A 83 -16.46 -3.85 0.38
N PRO A 84 -15.55 -2.85 0.44
CA PRO A 84 -14.18 -3.00 -0.05
C PRO A 84 -13.37 -4.08 0.65
N CYS A 85 -13.66 -4.35 1.93
CA CYS A 85 -12.94 -5.34 2.74
C CYS A 85 -13.69 -6.68 2.84
N ARG A 86 -14.76 -6.90 2.05
CA ARG A 86 -15.58 -8.10 2.14
C ARG A 86 -14.73 -9.37 1.94
N ASN A 87 -14.94 -10.35 2.81
CA ASN A 87 -14.21 -11.63 2.82
C ASN A 87 -12.67 -11.49 2.96
N ARG A 88 -12.16 -10.33 3.41
CA ARG A 88 -10.74 -10.18 3.73
C ARG A 88 -10.51 -10.46 5.22
N PRO A 89 -9.42 -11.16 5.60
CA PRO A 89 -9.08 -11.37 7.00
C PRO A 89 -8.90 -10.05 7.76
N ASN A 90 -9.39 -10.01 9.01
CA ASN A 90 -9.16 -8.90 9.94
C ASN A 90 -7.76 -8.95 10.57
N VAL A 91 -6.73 -9.32 9.81
CA VAL A 91 -5.32 -9.32 10.24
C VAL A 91 -4.51 -8.67 9.14
N ARG A 92 -3.79 -7.59 9.47
CA ARG A 92 -2.92 -6.87 8.53
C ARG A 92 -1.43 -7.02 8.84
N PHE A 93 -1.13 -7.32 10.10
CA PHE A 93 0.23 -7.51 10.62
C PHE A 93 0.28 -8.89 11.29
N SER A 94 1.10 -9.80 10.77
CA SER A 94 1.21 -11.16 11.29
C SER A 94 2.65 -11.51 11.64
N ASP A 95 2.83 -12.13 12.81
CA ASP A 95 4.12 -12.69 13.24
C ASP A 95 4.29 -14.16 12.83
N VAL A 96 3.22 -14.77 12.32
CA VAL A 96 3.17 -16.20 11.98
C VAL A 96 3.06 -16.40 10.48
N ILE A 97 2.16 -15.66 9.83
CA ILE A 97 1.91 -15.79 8.39
C ILE A 97 2.81 -14.81 7.62
N GLY A 98 3.46 -15.30 6.58
CA GLY A 98 4.34 -14.54 5.70
C GLY A 98 3.66 -14.06 4.42
N GLY A 99 4.44 -13.34 3.61
CA GLY A 99 4.07 -13.02 2.23
C GLY A 99 4.05 -14.24 1.32
N GLN A 100 3.73 -14.04 0.05
CA GLN A 100 3.72 -15.07 -0.99
C GLN A 100 4.77 -14.76 -2.05
N CYS A 101 5.52 -15.76 -2.51
CA CYS A 101 6.61 -15.58 -3.49
C CYS A 101 6.49 -16.51 -4.71
N THR A 102 5.41 -17.28 -4.82
CA THR A 102 5.27 -18.30 -5.87
C THR A 102 4.89 -17.68 -7.21
N ASP A 103 5.31 -18.32 -8.30
CA ASP A 103 4.91 -18.02 -9.68
C ASP A 103 3.40 -18.18 -9.90
N SER A 104 2.75 -19.09 -9.17
CA SER A 104 1.29 -19.26 -9.16
C SER A 104 0.51 -18.09 -8.51
N LYS A 105 1.20 -17.17 -7.83
CA LYS A 105 0.59 -16.02 -7.13
C LYS A 105 1.14 -14.68 -7.56
N ILE A 106 2.26 -14.65 -8.29
CA ILE A 106 2.94 -13.42 -8.70
C ILE A 106 3.33 -13.49 -10.18
N LYS A 107 2.86 -12.51 -10.95
CA LYS A 107 3.21 -12.31 -12.35
C LYS A 107 4.72 -12.06 -12.49
N GLY A 108 5.36 -12.83 -13.36
CA GLY A 108 6.79 -12.69 -13.69
C GLY A 108 7.73 -13.47 -12.77
N ASN A 109 7.23 -14.09 -11.69
CA ASN A 109 8.05 -14.99 -10.89
C ASN A 109 8.33 -16.30 -11.63
N ASN A 110 9.49 -16.88 -11.36
CA ASN A 110 9.90 -18.15 -11.93
C ASN A 110 10.58 -19.01 -10.86
N THR A 111 10.24 -20.29 -10.79
CA THR A 111 10.81 -21.26 -9.84
C THR A 111 12.33 -21.40 -9.94
N LYS A 112 12.93 -21.12 -11.10
CA LYS A 112 14.38 -21.22 -11.33
C LYS A 112 15.17 -19.98 -10.93
N ASN A 113 14.64 -18.79 -11.24
CA ASN A 113 15.38 -17.52 -11.13
C ASN A 113 14.88 -16.64 -9.97
N GLY A 114 13.86 -17.08 -9.25
CA GLY A 114 13.22 -16.31 -8.19
C GLY A 114 12.32 -15.19 -8.73
N GLY A 115 11.95 -14.27 -7.85
CA GLY A 115 11.09 -13.15 -8.20
C GLY A 115 10.68 -12.30 -6.99
N ALA A 116 9.56 -11.60 -7.10
CA ALA A 116 9.02 -10.74 -6.05
C ALA A 116 8.32 -11.55 -4.95
N CYS A 117 8.16 -10.95 -3.77
CA CYS A 117 7.36 -11.53 -2.68
C CYS A 117 6.28 -10.54 -2.26
N ALA A 118 5.01 -10.84 -2.53
CA ALA A 118 3.89 -10.01 -2.12
C ALA A 118 3.76 -10.04 -0.58
N PRO A 119 3.87 -8.89 0.11
CA PRO A 119 3.81 -8.84 1.56
C PRO A 119 2.40 -9.18 2.06
N PHE A 120 2.30 -9.69 3.30
CA PHE A 120 1.04 -10.15 3.87
C PHE A 120 -0.07 -9.06 3.81
N ARG A 121 0.29 -7.79 4.03
CA ARG A 121 -0.58 -6.63 3.86
C ARG A 121 -1.19 -6.53 2.45
N ARG A 122 -0.39 -6.72 1.39
CA ARG A 122 -0.86 -6.65 0.00
C ARG A 122 -1.86 -7.76 -0.31
N LEU A 123 -1.66 -8.97 0.22
CA LEU A 123 -2.47 -10.14 -0.11
C LEU A 123 -3.96 -9.92 0.11
N PHE A 124 -4.32 -9.16 1.13
CA PHE A 124 -5.71 -8.99 1.57
C PHE A 124 -6.19 -7.54 1.47
N LEU A 125 -5.59 -6.73 0.59
CA LEU A 125 -5.97 -5.33 0.37
C LEU A 125 -7.50 -5.17 0.24
N CYS A 126 -8.07 -4.09 0.78
CA CYS A 126 -9.50 -3.80 0.65
C CYS A 126 -9.86 -3.28 -0.75
N ASP A 127 -9.81 -4.17 -1.73
CA ASP A 127 -10.05 -3.94 -3.16
C ASP A 127 -11.25 -4.73 -3.71
N HIS A 128 -12.01 -5.42 -2.86
CA HIS A 128 -12.99 -6.43 -3.28
C HIS A 128 -14.11 -5.85 -4.16
N HIS A 129 -14.67 -4.69 -3.82
CA HIS A 129 -15.77 -4.10 -4.60
C HIS A 129 -15.32 -3.68 -6.01
N LEU A 130 -14.02 -3.42 -6.21
CA LEU A 130 -13.50 -2.97 -7.49
C LEU A 130 -13.68 -4.03 -8.60
N SER A 131 -13.64 -5.33 -8.29
CA SER A 131 -13.90 -6.41 -9.26
C SER A 131 -15.37 -6.51 -9.68
N HIS A 132 -16.25 -5.73 -9.07
CA HIS A 132 -17.68 -5.65 -9.36
C HIS A 132 -18.09 -4.30 -9.99
N MET A 133 -17.12 -3.45 -10.33
CA MET A 133 -17.39 -2.26 -11.13
C MET A 133 -17.90 -2.63 -12.52
N GLU A 134 -18.86 -1.86 -13.02
CA GLU A 134 -19.43 -2.02 -14.36
C GLU A 134 -19.23 -0.73 -15.16
N GLU A 135 -18.71 -0.84 -16.39
CA GLU A 135 -18.34 0.29 -17.25
C GLU A 135 -19.54 1.10 -17.78
N ASN A 136 -20.76 0.64 -17.56
CA ASN A 136 -21.98 1.39 -17.85
C ASN A 136 -22.33 2.38 -16.73
N LYS A 137 -21.95 2.10 -15.47
CA LYS A 137 -22.21 2.93 -14.28
C LYS A 137 -20.96 3.69 -13.82
N ILE A 138 -19.78 3.12 -14.00
CA ILE A 138 -18.49 3.75 -13.68
C ILE A 138 -17.77 3.99 -14.99
N ASN A 139 -17.97 5.15 -15.60
CA ASN A 139 -17.55 5.38 -17.00
C ASN A 139 -16.83 6.71 -17.24
N ASN A 140 -16.51 7.42 -16.17
CA ASN A 140 -15.85 8.71 -16.20
C ASN A 140 -14.91 8.85 -15.00
N THR A 141 -14.09 9.89 -15.04
CA THR A 141 -13.07 10.20 -14.02
C THR A 141 -13.67 10.36 -12.62
N ASP A 142 -14.81 11.05 -12.51
CA ASP A 142 -15.45 11.38 -11.22
C ASP A 142 -15.94 10.09 -10.52
N ASN A 143 -16.61 9.20 -11.27
CA ASN A 143 -17.08 7.91 -10.75
C ASN A 143 -15.94 6.96 -10.38
N LEU A 144 -14.90 6.87 -11.21
CA LEU A 144 -13.75 6.02 -10.89
C LEU A 144 -13.01 6.52 -9.65
N LEU A 145 -12.84 7.84 -9.51
CA LEU A 145 -12.20 8.45 -8.34
C LEU A 145 -12.92 8.06 -7.05
N LEU A 146 -14.25 8.07 -7.08
CA LEU A 146 -15.08 7.73 -5.93
C LEU A 146 -14.89 6.26 -5.50
N GLU A 147 -14.94 5.31 -6.44
CA GLU A 147 -14.76 3.88 -6.12
C GLU A 147 -13.34 3.57 -5.60
N VAL A 148 -12.32 4.21 -6.18
CA VAL A 148 -10.93 4.07 -5.73
C VAL A 148 -10.72 4.72 -4.35
N SER A 149 -11.38 5.85 -4.10
CA SER A 149 -11.36 6.52 -2.79
C SER A 149 -12.04 5.68 -1.70
N LEU A 150 -13.10 4.92 -2.04
CA LEU A 150 -13.68 3.93 -1.12
C LEU A 150 -12.67 2.83 -0.76
N ALA A 151 -12.01 2.22 -1.75
CA ALA A 151 -10.95 1.22 -1.50
C ALA A 151 -9.88 1.80 -0.55
N ALA A 152 -9.37 2.98 -0.87
CA ALA A 152 -8.35 3.66 -0.07
C ALA A 152 -8.81 3.95 1.36
N LYS A 153 -10.03 4.47 1.55
CA LYS A 153 -10.60 4.77 2.86
C LYS A 153 -10.71 3.54 3.74
N TYR A 154 -11.29 2.46 3.22
CA TYR A 154 -11.53 1.26 4.02
C TYR A 154 -10.25 0.44 4.25
N GLU A 155 -9.31 0.45 3.30
CA GLU A 155 -7.95 -0.05 3.50
C GLU A 155 -7.23 0.72 4.63
N GLY A 156 -7.27 2.05 4.59
CA GLY A 156 -6.67 2.91 5.60
C GLY A 156 -7.28 2.70 6.99
N LYS A 157 -8.61 2.60 7.07
CA LYS A 157 -9.32 2.26 8.31
C LYS A 157 -8.85 0.91 8.87
N SER A 158 -8.85 -0.14 8.05
CA SER A 158 -8.43 -1.49 8.44
C SER A 158 -7.00 -1.51 8.96
N LEU A 159 -6.06 -0.86 8.26
CA LEU A 159 -4.67 -0.75 8.68
C LEU A 159 -4.52 -0.08 10.05
N VAL A 160 -5.21 1.04 10.26
CA VAL A 160 -5.09 1.80 11.52
C VAL A 160 -5.66 1.02 12.70
N GLU A 161 -6.82 0.40 12.55
CA GLU A 161 -7.44 -0.43 13.59
C GLU A 161 -6.55 -1.61 13.98
N GLN A 162 -5.98 -2.30 12.99
CA GLN A 162 -5.13 -3.46 13.20
C GLN A 162 -3.73 -3.08 13.72
N TYR A 163 -3.21 -1.93 13.30
CA TYR A 163 -1.95 -1.41 13.83
C TYR A 163 -2.04 -1.07 15.32
N LYS A 164 -3.18 -0.53 15.78
CA LYS A 164 -3.40 -0.26 17.20
C LYS A 164 -3.29 -1.53 18.04
N GLN A 165 -3.96 -2.61 17.62
CA GLN A 165 -3.90 -3.91 18.30
C GLN A 165 -2.49 -4.49 18.25
N TYR A 166 -1.86 -4.40 17.08
CA TYR A 166 -0.49 -4.87 16.86
C TYR A 166 0.53 -4.16 17.76
N LYS A 167 0.46 -2.83 17.87
CA LYS A 167 1.40 -2.02 18.66
C LYS A 167 1.28 -2.32 20.16
N GLN A 168 0.07 -2.51 20.68
CA GLN A 168 -0.15 -2.90 22.08
C GLN A 168 0.57 -4.20 22.46
N GLN A 169 0.72 -5.12 21.50
CA GLN A 169 1.39 -6.41 21.71
C GLN A 169 2.89 -6.37 21.38
N ASN A 170 3.37 -5.31 20.72
CA ASN A 170 4.73 -5.18 20.20
C ASN A 170 5.24 -3.74 20.41
N ASN A 171 5.33 -3.32 21.68
CA ASN A 171 5.73 -1.96 22.07
C ASN A 171 7.13 -1.55 21.56
N ASP A 172 7.99 -2.52 21.27
CA ASP A 172 9.36 -2.33 20.78
C ASP A 172 9.46 -2.17 19.24
N SER A 173 8.34 -2.18 18.51
CA SER A 173 8.35 -2.10 17.04
C SER A 173 8.34 -0.65 16.52
N ASP A 174 9.36 -0.31 15.72
CA ASP A 174 9.50 0.97 15.01
C ASP A 174 8.62 1.08 13.74
N THR A 175 7.69 0.16 13.52
CA THR A 175 6.80 0.21 12.35
C THR A 175 5.92 1.45 12.41
N HIS A 176 6.16 2.45 11.55
CA HIS A 176 5.32 3.64 11.48
C HIS A 176 4.07 3.38 10.64
N ILE A 177 2.87 3.59 11.20
CA ILE A 177 1.59 3.44 10.49
C ILE A 177 1.55 4.21 9.17
N CYS A 178 2.14 5.41 9.10
CA CYS A 178 2.21 6.19 7.85
C CYS A 178 2.99 5.46 6.74
N THR A 179 3.97 4.63 7.08
CA THR A 179 4.72 3.80 6.11
C THR A 179 3.85 2.66 5.59
N ALA A 180 3.09 2.00 6.46
CA ALA A 180 2.15 0.96 6.04
C ALA A 180 1.04 1.52 5.11
N LEU A 181 0.53 2.71 5.43
CA LEU A 181 -0.42 3.44 4.57
C LEU A 181 0.22 3.80 3.23
N ALA A 182 1.45 4.33 3.22
CA ALA A 182 2.18 4.64 1.99
C ALA A 182 2.40 3.42 1.09
N ARG A 183 2.67 2.25 1.67
CA ARG A 183 2.80 0.98 0.94
C ARG A 183 1.47 0.54 0.34
N SER A 184 0.36 0.59 1.10
CA SER A 184 -0.97 0.29 0.55
C SER A 184 -1.43 1.29 -0.51
N PHE A 185 -1.12 2.57 -0.34
CA PHE A 185 -1.38 3.60 -1.35
C PHE A 185 -0.66 3.30 -2.67
N ALA A 186 0.62 2.93 -2.61
CA ALA A 186 1.39 2.57 -3.80
C ALA A 186 0.87 1.28 -4.47
N ASP A 187 0.43 0.30 -3.68
CA ASP A 187 -0.17 -0.92 -4.23
C ASP A 187 -1.53 -0.67 -4.89
N ILE A 188 -2.40 0.17 -4.30
CA ILE A 188 -3.63 0.63 -4.97
C ILE A 188 -3.27 1.34 -6.28
N GLY A 189 -2.26 2.21 -6.26
CA GLY A 189 -1.77 2.87 -7.47
C GLY A 189 -1.35 1.89 -8.56
N ASP A 190 -0.62 0.83 -8.21
CA ASP A 190 -0.21 -0.19 -9.19
C ASP A 190 -1.37 -1.04 -9.70
N ILE A 191 -2.39 -1.31 -8.89
CA ILE A 191 -3.63 -1.95 -9.34
C ILE A 191 -4.31 -1.06 -10.38
N ILE A 192 -4.50 0.21 -10.08
CA ILE A 192 -5.18 1.15 -10.98
C ILE A 192 -4.38 1.40 -12.25
N ARG A 193 -3.05 1.34 -12.20
CA ARG A 193 -2.16 1.52 -13.36
C ARG A 193 -1.89 0.25 -14.17
N GLY A 194 -2.31 -0.92 -13.67
CA GLY A 194 -2.08 -2.20 -14.34
C GLY A 194 -0.65 -2.72 -14.19
N LYS A 195 0.06 -2.26 -13.15
CA LYS A 195 1.44 -2.60 -12.81
C LYS A 195 1.56 -3.61 -11.68
N ASP A 196 0.46 -3.89 -10.99
CA ASP A 196 0.48 -4.81 -9.85
C ASP A 196 0.84 -6.24 -10.28
N LEU A 197 1.79 -6.83 -9.55
CA LEU A 197 2.36 -8.14 -9.81
C LEU A 197 1.54 -9.26 -9.14
N PHE A 198 0.68 -8.96 -8.18
CA PHE A 198 -0.04 -9.98 -7.41
C PHE A 198 -1.27 -10.46 -8.18
N ILE A 199 -1.23 -11.71 -8.67
CA ILE A 199 -2.32 -12.24 -9.48
C ILE A 199 -3.46 -12.82 -8.63
N GLY A 200 -3.23 -13.17 -7.37
CA GLY A 200 -4.25 -13.63 -6.42
C GLY A 200 -3.77 -14.74 -5.47
N TYR A 201 -4.38 -14.84 -4.29
CA TYR A 201 -3.99 -15.78 -3.24
C TYR A 201 -4.43 -17.22 -3.54
N ASP A 202 -5.67 -17.37 -3.99
CA ASP A 202 -6.32 -18.61 -4.38
C ASP A 202 -7.05 -18.43 -5.71
N GLU A 203 -7.75 -19.45 -6.20
CA GLU A 203 -8.45 -19.39 -7.49
C GLU A 203 -9.53 -18.32 -7.54
N ARG A 204 -10.28 -18.14 -6.46
CA ARG A 204 -11.34 -17.15 -6.38
C ARG A 204 -10.74 -15.73 -6.44
N ASP A 205 -9.73 -15.45 -5.63
CA ASP A 205 -9.06 -14.15 -5.61
C ASP A 205 -8.35 -13.85 -6.95
N ARG A 206 -7.82 -14.88 -7.63
CA ARG A 206 -7.28 -14.74 -9.00
C ARG A 206 -8.34 -14.30 -10.00
N ASN A 207 -9.51 -14.92 -9.96
CA ASN A 207 -10.63 -14.54 -10.83
C ASN A 207 -11.14 -13.13 -10.53
N GLU A 208 -11.22 -12.75 -9.24
CA GLU A 208 -11.58 -11.39 -8.81
C GLU A 208 -10.58 -10.34 -9.37
N LYS A 209 -9.26 -10.59 -9.26
CA LYS A 209 -8.23 -9.66 -9.76
C LYS A 209 -8.16 -9.59 -11.29
N ALA A 210 -8.35 -10.71 -11.97
CA ALA A 210 -8.45 -10.74 -13.43
C ALA A 210 -9.65 -9.89 -13.91
N LYS A 211 -10.83 -10.10 -13.29
CA LYS A 211 -12.03 -9.31 -13.58
C LYS A 211 -11.84 -7.83 -13.27
N LEU A 212 -11.17 -7.50 -12.15
CA LEU A 212 -10.81 -6.12 -11.82
C LEU A 212 -9.99 -5.46 -12.94
N GLN A 213 -8.94 -6.11 -13.44
CA GLN A 213 -8.14 -5.54 -14.53
C GLN A 213 -8.93 -5.41 -15.83
N GLU A 214 -9.79 -6.39 -16.15
CA GLU A 214 -10.70 -6.30 -17.31
C GLU A 214 -11.65 -5.10 -17.20
N ASN A 215 -12.30 -4.94 -16.03
CA ASN A 215 -13.19 -3.82 -15.76
C ASN A 215 -12.45 -2.49 -15.88
N LEU A 216 -11.25 -2.37 -15.28
CA LEU A 216 -10.45 -1.16 -15.39
C LEU A 216 -10.16 -0.82 -16.86
N THR A 217 -9.76 -1.78 -17.69
CA THR A 217 -9.55 -1.55 -19.12
C THR A 217 -10.81 -1.02 -19.81
N LYS A 218 -11.99 -1.62 -19.54
CA LYS A 218 -13.27 -1.14 -20.11
C LYS A 218 -13.63 0.27 -19.64
N ILE A 219 -13.43 0.57 -18.35
CA ILE A 219 -13.68 1.89 -17.76
C ILE A 219 -12.75 2.93 -18.37
N PHE A 220 -11.46 2.63 -18.50
CA PHE A 220 -10.49 3.54 -19.12
C PHE A 220 -10.75 3.74 -20.61
N ALA A 221 -11.28 2.75 -21.33
CA ALA A 221 -11.78 2.95 -22.69
C ALA A 221 -12.93 3.98 -22.74
N LYS A 222 -13.85 3.95 -21.77
CA LYS A 222 -14.91 4.97 -21.67
C LYS A 222 -14.35 6.35 -21.33
N ILE A 223 -13.44 6.44 -20.36
CA ILE A 223 -12.77 7.69 -20.00
C ILE A 223 -12.04 8.27 -21.23
N HIS A 224 -11.24 7.46 -21.94
CA HIS A 224 -10.56 7.86 -23.17
C HIS A 224 -11.54 8.38 -24.22
N SER A 225 -12.66 7.68 -24.41
CA SER A 225 -13.68 8.08 -25.38
C SER A 225 -14.33 9.43 -25.07
N GLY A 226 -14.43 9.77 -23.77
CA GLY A 226 -15.01 11.02 -23.27
C GLY A 226 -14.04 12.20 -23.22
N LEU A 227 -12.75 11.99 -23.48
CA LEU A 227 -11.77 13.08 -23.59
C LEU A 227 -12.03 13.93 -24.83
N THR A 228 -11.68 15.22 -24.76
CA THR A 228 -11.87 16.13 -25.88
C THR A 228 -11.09 15.69 -27.12
N THR A 229 -11.79 15.71 -28.25
CA THR A 229 -11.20 15.67 -29.60
C THR A 229 -11.35 17.06 -30.19
N ASN A 230 -10.28 17.66 -30.67
CA ASN A 230 -10.40 18.90 -31.43
C ASN A 230 -10.26 18.56 -32.91
N GLY A 231 -11.23 18.97 -33.73
CA GLY A 231 -11.24 18.79 -35.19
C GLY A 231 -10.05 19.44 -35.94
N LYS A 232 -9.06 19.99 -35.23
CA LYS A 232 -7.74 20.39 -35.69
C LYS A 232 -6.75 20.01 -34.60
N THR A 233 -5.98 18.93 -34.84
CA THR A 233 -4.75 18.50 -34.13
C THR A 233 -4.57 18.93 -32.66
N ASN A 234 -4.52 17.96 -31.74
CA ASN A 234 -4.04 18.05 -30.35
C ASN A 234 -5.11 18.10 -29.23
N GLY A 235 -6.21 17.35 -29.34
CA GLY A 235 -7.10 17.05 -28.19
C GLY A 235 -6.39 16.21 -27.11
N ALA A 236 -6.93 16.13 -25.90
CA ALA A 236 -6.35 15.26 -24.87
C ALA A 236 -6.40 13.78 -25.30
N LYS A 237 -7.50 13.39 -25.98
CA LYS A 237 -7.68 12.02 -26.49
C LYS A 237 -6.57 11.58 -27.45
N ASP A 238 -6.20 12.45 -28.39
CA ASP A 238 -5.21 12.15 -29.46
C ASP A 238 -3.79 11.89 -28.91
N ARG A 239 -3.53 12.28 -27.67
CA ARG A 239 -2.23 12.11 -27.00
C ARG A 239 -2.08 10.74 -26.35
N TYR A 240 -3.17 9.98 -26.20
CA TYR A 240 -3.16 8.63 -25.65
C TYR A 240 -3.45 7.63 -26.79
N GLN A 241 -2.40 6.98 -27.26
CA GLN A 241 -2.46 6.08 -28.42
C GLN A 241 -2.65 4.61 -28.05
N ASP A 242 -2.33 4.23 -26.82
CA ASP A 242 -2.61 2.88 -26.31
C ASP A 242 -4.11 2.71 -26.08
N THR A 243 -4.75 1.94 -26.97
CA THR A 243 -6.18 1.60 -26.91
C THR A 243 -6.45 0.19 -26.40
N GLU A 244 -5.41 -0.57 -26.06
CA GLU A 244 -5.54 -1.94 -25.56
C GLU A 244 -5.58 -1.94 -24.03
N ASN A 245 -4.57 -1.33 -23.40
CA ASN A 245 -4.40 -1.36 -21.95
C ASN A 245 -4.50 0.03 -21.31
N TYR A 246 -4.43 1.08 -22.12
CA TYR A 246 -4.50 2.48 -21.71
C TYR A 246 -3.43 2.85 -20.67
N TYR A 247 -2.26 2.23 -20.69
CA TYR A 247 -1.27 2.37 -19.61
C TYR A 247 -0.91 3.85 -19.34
N GLN A 248 -0.60 4.63 -20.38
CA GLN A 248 -0.26 6.04 -20.21
C GLN A 248 -1.44 6.87 -19.66
N LEU A 249 -2.66 6.60 -20.10
CA LEU A 249 -3.87 7.24 -19.58
C LEU A 249 -4.09 6.90 -18.11
N ARG A 250 -3.85 5.65 -17.72
CA ARG A 250 -3.97 5.17 -16.33
C ARG A 250 -2.91 5.80 -15.41
N GLU A 251 -1.67 5.94 -15.88
CA GLU A 251 -0.60 6.66 -15.15
C GLU A 251 -0.96 8.12 -14.89
N ASP A 252 -1.43 8.82 -15.92
CA ASP A 252 -1.76 10.24 -15.83
C ASP A 252 -3.03 10.44 -14.99
N TRP A 253 -4.01 9.53 -15.06
CA TRP A 253 -5.19 9.52 -14.20
C TRP A 253 -4.81 9.34 -12.73
N TRP A 254 -3.94 8.37 -12.41
CA TRP A 254 -3.46 8.20 -11.03
C TRP A 254 -2.80 9.48 -10.55
N THR A 255 -1.88 10.04 -11.34
CA THR A 255 -1.15 11.28 -11.02
C THR A 255 -2.09 12.46 -10.77
N ALA A 256 -3.19 12.58 -11.53
CA ALA A 256 -4.18 13.66 -11.37
C ALA A 256 -5.07 13.52 -10.12
N ASN A 257 -5.17 12.33 -9.54
CA ASN A 257 -6.13 12.00 -8.49
C ASN A 257 -5.51 11.50 -7.18
N ARG A 258 -4.21 11.19 -7.17
CA ARG A 258 -3.50 10.58 -6.04
C ARG A 258 -3.64 11.35 -4.73
N ALA A 259 -3.80 12.67 -4.78
CA ALA A 259 -4.01 13.52 -3.61
C ALA A 259 -5.32 13.18 -2.87
N THR A 260 -6.45 13.16 -3.59
CA THR A 260 -7.77 12.79 -3.03
C THR A 260 -7.78 11.36 -2.49
N ILE A 261 -7.09 10.44 -3.18
CA ILE A 261 -6.99 9.03 -2.76
C ILE A 261 -6.15 8.91 -1.48
N TRP A 262 -5.06 9.66 -1.35
CA TRP A 262 -4.27 9.72 -0.11
C TRP A 262 -5.08 10.30 1.05
N GLU A 263 -5.86 11.36 0.78
CA GLU A 263 -6.77 11.93 1.76
C GLU A 263 -7.77 10.87 2.25
N ALA A 264 -8.43 10.16 1.34
CA ALA A 264 -9.36 9.08 1.68
C ALA A 264 -8.71 8.02 2.60
N MET A 265 -7.46 7.62 2.30
CA MET A 265 -6.72 6.62 3.07
C MET A 265 -6.36 7.05 4.50
N THR A 266 -6.25 8.35 4.74
CA THR A 266 -5.68 8.91 5.98
C THR A 266 -6.72 9.57 6.88
N CYS A 267 -8.00 9.25 6.71
CA CYS A 267 -9.12 9.89 7.41
C CYS A 267 -9.24 9.58 8.92
N SER A 268 -8.50 8.62 9.45
CA SER A 268 -8.68 8.19 10.84
C SER A 268 -8.14 9.21 11.85
N GLU A 269 -8.95 9.56 12.86
CA GLU A 269 -8.54 10.43 13.98
C GLU A 269 -7.35 9.89 14.78
N GLN A 270 -7.12 8.57 14.77
CA GLN A 270 -5.95 7.96 15.41
C GLN A 270 -4.65 8.39 14.73
N LEU A 271 -4.71 8.96 13.52
CA LEU A 271 -3.56 9.47 12.79
C LEU A 271 -3.18 10.91 13.16
N LYS A 272 -3.97 11.63 13.98
CA LYS A 272 -3.77 13.07 14.26
C LYS A 272 -2.33 13.48 14.63
N GLY A 273 -1.61 12.65 15.39
CA GLY A 273 -0.21 12.90 15.76
C GLY A 273 0.85 12.16 14.93
N ASN A 274 0.43 11.34 13.96
CA ASN A 274 1.34 10.52 13.18
C ASN A 274 1.96 11.32 12.03
N LYS A 275 3.28 11.19 11.91
CA LYS A 275 4.07 11.88 10.90
C LYS A 275 4.67 10.90 9.89
N TYR A 276 4.78 11.33 8.64
CA TYR A 276 5.54 10.60 7.63
C TYR A 276 7.03 10.68 7.95
N PHE A 277 7.79 9.64 7.59
CA PHE A 277 9.18 9.47 8.02
C PHE A 277 10.14 10.47 7.35
N ARG A 278 9.83 10.92 6.13
CA ARG A 278 10.58 11.98 5.43
C ARG A 278 9.90 13.34 5.55
N ASN A 279 10.72 14.38 5.55
CA ASN A 279 10.29 15.77 5.52
C ASN A 279 10.08 16.21 4.07
N THR A 280 8.95 15.84 3.49
CA THR A 280 8.66 16.08 2.06
C THR A 280 7.78 17.29 1.81
N CYS A 281 7.09 17.79 2.83
CA CYS A 281 6.10 18.85 2.70
C CYS A 281 6.76 20.21 2.43
N ASN A 282 6.15 21.06 1.59
CA ASN A 282 6.60 22.44 1.36
C ASN A 282 8.12 22.58 1.06
N GLY A 283 8.73 21.58 0.42
CA GLY A 283 10.15 21.60 0.10
C GLY A 283 11.11 21.25 1.24
N GLY A 284 10.63 20.67 2.36
CA GLY A 284 11.52 20.17 3.43
C GLY A 284 10.92 20.12 4.83
N GLU A 285 9.62 20.36 5.01
CA GLU A 285 8.90 20.32 6.27
C GLU A 285 8.36 18.91 6.58
N GLN A 286 8.15 18.64 7.88
CA GLN A 286 7.41 17.46 8.33
C GLN A 286 5.91 17.60 8.09
N THR A 287 5.24 16.46 7.93
CA THR A 287 3.78 16.37 8.03
C THR A 287 3.27 16.88 9.38
N LYS A 288 2.15 17.59 9.39
CA LYS A 288 1.57 18.23 10.59
C LYS A 288 0.63 17.32 11.40
N GLY A 289 0.31 16.15 10.86
CA GLY A 289 -0.60 15.16 11.44
C GLY A 289 -1.26 14.35 10.34
N TYR A 290 -1.98 13.30 10.70
CA TYR A 290 -2.70 12.43 9.76
C TYR A 290 -1.84 11.80 8.66
N CYS A 291 -0.51 11.79 8.81
CA CYS A 291 0.41 11.49 7.71
C CYS A 291 0.20 12.42 6.48
N ARG A 292 -0.13 13.70 6.68
CA ARG A 292 -0.42 14.70 5.63
C ARG A 292 0.42 15.97 5.80
N CYS A 293 0.66 16.67 4.68
CA CYS A 293 1.32 17.97 4.69
C CYS A 293 0.43 19.10 5.23
N GLY A 294 -0.88 19.00 5.03
CA GLY A 294 -1.89 19.83 5.69
C GLY A 294 -2.24 19.37 7.11
N ASP A 295 -2.96 20.22 7.84
CA ASP A 295 -3.50 19.92 9.19
C ASP A 295 -4.78 19.05 9.17
N GLY A 296 -5.11 18.48 8.00
CA GLY A 296 -6.32 17.68 7.78
C GLY A 296 -7.63 18.48 7.73
N LYS A 297 -7.57 19.82 7.85
CA LYS A 297 -8.75 20.71 7.87
C LYS A 297 -8.70 21.81 6.81
N SER A 298 -7.50 22.18 6.37
CA SER A 298 -7.28 23.23 5.38
C SER A 298 -7.28 22.67 3.95
N LYS A 299 -7.93 23.36 3.01
CA LYS A 299 -7.86 23.07 1.57
C LYS A 299 -6.84 23.99 0.88
N GLY A 300 -6.11 23.49 -0.12
CA GLY A 300 -5.17 24.26 -0.94
C GLY A 300 -3.87 23.53 -1.27
N ALA A 301 -3.05 24.09 -2.17
CA ALA A 301 -1.89 23.42 -2.78
C ALA A 301 -0.91 22.76 -1.79
N ASN A 302 -0.69 23.35 -0.60
CA ASN A 302 0.19 22.78 0.44
C ASN A 302 -0.50 21.67 1.26
N ALA A 303 -1.83 21.67 1.34
CA ALA A 303 -2.62 20.62 1.96
C ALA A 303 -2.83 19.42 1.03
N ASP A 304 -2.88 19.67 -0.28
CA ASP A 304 -3.08 18.66 -1.33
C ASP A 304 -1.79 17.87 -1.65
N GLN A 305 -0.64 18.26 -1.09
CA GLN A 305 0.62 17.54 -1.28
C GLN A 305 0.60 16.20 -0.52
N VAL A 306 0.73 15.10 -1.28
CA VAL A 306 0.97 13.76 -0.73
C VAL A 306 2.43 13.66 -0.26
N PRO A 307 2.71 13.30 1.00
CA PRO A 307 4.07 13.27 1.52
C PRO A 307 4.90 12.06 1.10
N THR A 308 4.26 11.00 0.58
CA THR A 308 4.92 9.80 0.07
C THR A 308 5.05 9.84 -1.45
N TYR A 309 6.09 9.19 -1.96
CA TYR A 309 6.34 8.98 -3.39
C TYR A 309 6.59 7.51 -3.72
N PHE A 310 6.28 6.61 -2.79
CA PHE A 310 6.33 5.16 -3.00
C PHE A 310 5.54 4.69 -4.22
N ASP A 311 4.44 5.36 -4.59
CA ASP A 311 3.69 5.05 -5.81
C ASP A 311 4.49 5.28 -7.10
N TYR A 312 5.66 5.92 -7.06
CA TYR A 312 6.58 6.06 -8.20
C TYR A 312 7.84 5.18 -8.06
N VAL A 313 7.89 4.30 -7.06
CA VAL A 313 8.95 3.30 -6.87
C VAL A 313 8.47 1.97 -7.46
N PRO A 314 9.28 1.22 -8.22
CA PRO A 314 8.89 -0.10 -8.72
C PRO A 314 8.41 -1.05 -7.60
N GLN A 315 7.29 -1.76 -7.83
CA GLN A 315 6.64 -2.60 -6.81
C GLN A 315 7.57 -3.63 -6.17
N TYR A 316 8.41 -4.29 -6.97
CA TYR A 316 9.41 -5.25 -6.48
C TYR A 316 10.28 -4.64 -5.36
N LEU A 317 10.80 -3.42 -5.56
CA LEU A 317 11.67 -2.77 -4.58
C LEU A 317 10.91 -2.41 -3.30
N ARG A 318 9.66 -1.97 -3.41
CA ARG A 318 8.81 -1.65 -2.24
C ARG A 318 8.51 -2.89 -1.43
N TRP A 319 8.15 -3.99 -2.09
CA TRP A 319 7.89 -5.26 -1.43
C TRP A 319 9.14 -5.86 -0.80
N PHE A 320 10.29 -5.72 -1.43
CA PHE A 320 11.55 -6.19 -0.86
C PHE A 320 11.96 -5.36 0.37
N GLU A 321 11.76 -4.05 0.32
CA GLU A 321 11.96 -3.17 1.47
C GLU A 321 11.01 -3.51 2.63
N GLU A 322 9.73 -3.73 2.36
CA GLU A 322 8.74 -4.18 3.35
C GLU A 322 9.11 -5.56 3.93
N TRP A 323 9.54 -6.50 3.08
CA TRP A 323 10.00 -7.82 3.51
C TRP A 323 11.19 -7.72 4.47
N ALA A 324 12.17 -6.85 4.19
CA ALA A 324 13.35 -6.70 5.03
C ALA A 324 12.99 -6.12 6.40
N GLU A 325 12.11 -5.11 6.45
CA GLU A 325 11.63 -4.58 7.73
C GLU A 325 10.85 -5.64 8.54
N ASP A 326 9.97 -6.39 7.88
CA ASP A 326 9.18 -7.44 8.53
C ASP A 326 10.06 -8.61 9.00
N PHE A 327 11.08 -8.98 8.22
CA PHE A 327 12.05 -10.01 8.58
C PHE A 327 12.83 -9.60 9.83
N CYS A 328 13.42 -8.41 9.85
CA CYS A 328 14.19 -7.91 11.00
C CYS A 328 13.35 -7.88 12.28
N ARG A 329 12.11 -7.39 12.17
CA ARG A 329 11.15 -7.34 13.27
C ARG A 329 10.81 -8.73 13.81
N LYS A 330 10.47 -9.68 12.93
CA LYS A 330 10.15 -11.07 13.33
C LYS A 330 11.38 -11.78 13.90
N LYS A 331 12.56 -11.57 13.30
CA LYS A 331 13.84 -12.13 13.78
C LYS A 331 14.14 -11.66 15.20
N ASN A 332 14.00 -10.38 15.50
CA ASN A 332 14.25 -9.85 16.85
C ASN A 332 13.34 -10.51 17.89
N LYS A 333 12.04 -10.68 17.57
CA LYS A 333 11.10 -11.37 18.44
C LYS A 333 11.50 -12.83 18.67
N LYS A 334 11.74 -13.58 17.59
CA LYS A 334 12.12 -15.00 17.67
C LYS A 334 13.45 -15.22 18.36
N LEU A 335 14.42 -14.32 18.15
CA LEU A 335 15.71 -14.39 18.83
C LEU A 335 15.57 -14.20 20.34
N LYS A 336 14.72 -13.26 20.78
CA LYS A 336 14.42 -13.05 22.22
C LYS A 336 13.74 -14.27 22.84
N ASP A 337 12.84 -14.93 22.11
CA ASP A 337 12.22 -16.18 22.57
C ASP A 337 13.27 -17.29 22.74
N VAL A 338 14.16 -17.47 21.75
CA VAL A 338 15.26 -18.45 21.83
C VAL A 338 16.23 -18.12 22.96
N GLU A 339 16.65 -16.86 23.10
CA GLU A 339 17.55 -16.42 24.16
C GLU A 339 16.94 -16.69 25.54
N THR A 340 15.68 -16.33 25.75
CA THR A 340 14.96 -16.56 27.01
C THR A 340 14.91 -18.05 27.37
N ASN A 341 14.62 -18.92 26.39
CA ASN A 341 14.41 -20.34 26.64
C ASN A 341 15.72 -21.17 26.67
N CYS A 342 16.79 -20.71 26.03
CA CYS A 342 18.07 -21.43 25.91
C CYS A 342 19.20 -20.85 26.78
N ARG A 343 19.20 -19.53 27.00
CA ARG A 343 20.26 -18.77 27.71
C ARG A 343 19.72 -17.87 28.83
N GLY A 344 18.42 -17.91 29.09
CA GLY A 344 17.76 -17.18 30.17
C GLY A 344 17.97 -17.82 31.54
N GLN A 345 17.00 -17.66 32.44
CA GLN A 345 17.07 -18.17 33.81
C GLN A 345 16.16 -19.41 34.00
N PHE A 346 16.62 -20.36 34.80
CA PHE A 346 15.83 -21.45 35.37
C PHE A 346 15.82 -21.25 36.89
N TYR A 347 14.69 -20.78 37.42
CA TYR A 347 14.62 -20.16 38.75
C TYR A 347 15.64 -19.01 38.86
N ASP A 348 16.61 -19.14 39.76
CA ASP A 348 17.70 -18.20 40.04
C ASP A 348 19.02 -18.58 39.35
N LYS A 349 19.03 -19.65 38.56
CA LYS A 349 20.23 -20.17 37.89
C LYS A 349 20.23 -19.85 36.40
N PRO A 350 21.35 -19.41 35.82
CA PRO A 350 21.45 -19.25 34.38
C PRO A 350 21.29 -20.61 33.68
N ARG A 351 20.62 -20.59 32.52
CA ARG A 351 20.56 -21.71 31.59
C ARG A 351 21.71 -21.62 30.62
N TYR A 352 22.24 -22.79 30.28
CA TYR A 352 23.16 -22.92 29.16
C TYR A 352 22.82 -24.18 28.36
N CYS A 353 21.77 -24.09 27.53
CA CYS A 353 21.24 -25.23 26.78
C CYS A 353 21.80 -25.37 25.36
N SER A 354 21.68 -26.56 24.78
CA SER A 354 21.90 -26.81 23.35
C SER A 354 20.57 -26.91 22.60
N GLY A 355 20.60 -26.73 21.27
CA GLY A 355 19.42 -26.89 20.42
C GLY A 355 18.83 -28.31 20.40
N ASN A 356 19.56 -29.32 20.90
CA ASN A 356 19.06 -30.69 21.05
C ASN A 356 18.40 -30.94 22.41
N GLY A 357 18.27 -29.92 23.26
CA GLY A 357 17.57 -30.02 24.53
C GLY A 357 18.43 -30.40 25.74
N TYR A 358 19.75 -30.41 25.59
CA TYR A 358 20.68 -30.78 26.67
C TYR A 358 21.24 -29.56 27.41
N ASP A 359 21.46 -29.70 28.72
CA ASP A 359 22.20 -28.76 29.55
C ASP A 359 23.70 -28.92 29.31
N CYS A 360 24.35 -27.93 28.69
CA CYS A 360 25.75 -28.04 28.32
C CYS A 360 26.71 -27.85 29.50
N GLU A 361 26.24 -27.43 30.68
CA GLU A 361 27.10 -27.38 31.87
C GLU A 361 27.39 -28.79 32.42
N GLU A 362 26.43 -29.70 32.29
CA GLU A 362 26.55 -31.07 32.81
C GLU A 362 26.79 -32.12 31.69
N THR A 363 26.47 -31.78 30.44
CA THR A 363 26.66 -32.67 29.29
C THR A 363 28.12 -32.79 28.86
N ILE A 364 28.61 -34.03 28.70
CA ILE A 364 29.94 -34.36 28.18
C ILE A 364 29.79 -35.16 26.88
N ASN A 365 29.56 -34.44 25.77
CA ASN A 365 29.30 -35.03 24.45
C ASN A 365 30.37 -36.06 24.01
N LYS A 366 31.66 -35.79 24.28
CA LYS A 366 32.77 -36.69 23.89
C LYS A 366 32.70 -38.09 24.53
N LYS A 367 32.01 -38.22 25.67
CA LYS A 367 31.84 -39.49 26.40
C LYS A 367 30.43 -40.07 26.27
N GLY A 368 29.57 -39.46 25.45
CA GLY A 368 28.17 -39.86 25.32
C GLY A 368 27.31 -39.58 26.57
N HIS A 369 27.79 -38.77 27.51
CA HIS A 369 27.03 -38.41 28.71
C HIS A 369 26.17 -37.17 28.40
N LEU A 370 24.86 -37.39 28.24
CA LEU A 370 23.89 -36.36 27.86
C LEU A 370 22.96 -36.07 29.03
N VAL A 371 22.83 -34.80 29.41
CA VAL A 371 22.02 -34.38 30.55
C VAL A 371 20.89 -33.47 30.09
N MET A 372 19.66 -33.85 30.43
CA MET A 372 18.45 -33.03 30.23
C MET A 372 18.15 -32.27 31.53
N GLY A 373 18.99 -31.29 31.84
CA GLY A 373 18.88 -30.43 33.02
C GLY A 373 18.24 -29.07 32.71
N LYS A 374 17.91 -28.30 33.77
CA LYS A 374 17.46 -26.90 33.71
C LYS A 374 16.38 -26.58 32.67
N ASP A 375 15.48 -27.54 32.43
CA ASP A 375 14.38 -27.42 31.46
C ASP A 375 14.87 -27.11 30.03
N CYS A 376 16.06 -27.61 29.67
CA CYS A 376 16.68 -27.39 28.37
C CYS A 376 15.90 -28.01 27.20
N THR A 377 14.99 -28.94 27.45
CA THR A 377 14.06 -29.46 26.44
C THR A 377 13.22 -28.35 25.79
N LYS A 378 12.92 -27.26 26.51
CA LYS A 378 12.29 -26.07 25.91
C LYS A 378 13.15 -25.41 24.84
N CYS A 379 14.48 -25.39 25.02
CA CYS A 379 15.37 -24.83 24.01
C CYS A 379 15.21 -25.58 22.67
N SER A 380 15.08 -26.91 22.71
CA SER A 380 14.87 -27.73 21.51
C SER A 380 13.54 -27.47 20.79
N VAL A 381 12.52 -26.96 21.48
CA VAL A 381 11.23 -26.61 20.86
C VAL A 381 11.30 -25.25 20.14
N TRP A 382 12.17 -24.36 20.62
CA TRP A 382 12.29 -22.99 20.10
C TRP A 382 13.37 -22.83 19.02
N CYS A 383 14.38 -23.72 19.02
CA CYS A 383 15.34 -23.87 17.92
C CYS A 383 14.71 -24.60 16.74
#